data_AF-A0A1E7HAC6-F1
#
_entry.id   AF-A0A1E7HAC6-F1
#
_cell.length_a   1.000
_cell.length_b   1.000
_cell.length_c   1.000
_cell.angle_alpha   90.00
_cell.angle_beta   90.00
_cell.angle_gamma   90.00
#
_symmetry.space_group_name_H-M   'P 1'
#
loop_
_entity.id
_entity.type
_entity.pdbx_description
1 polymer ?
#
loop_
_entity_poly.entity_id
_entity_poly.type
_entity_poly.pdbx_seq_one_letter_code
_entity_poly.pdbx_strand_id
1 'polypeptide(L)'
;MIKILIYGCGGTMGQVLANMAQAASDIEVVAGVDPVADATAFPFPVYAELDSCDKTFDVIVDFSRPESLGDLLKGALKKKGPLIIATTGHTTEDKASIKTYAESLPLFQAANMSLGINLMSDLIHKAASVLGEHYDVEIIEKHHNLKKDAPSGTAYQLAETINQAFMNSKNYVFDRHTNTEPRSIHEIGIHAVRGGTIVGEHQVLFAGTDEILEIRHNAYSKQVFAAGALQAVRFMVGKSPGYYTMKDMIAEESTITHMYTSDEEALVSMDHIPYDPVKITRIFKTIGEQKINLDMISQTAPVQEKVSISFTIPRKDVEPTMAILKSFQSSWPKLQVDVLTEITKITVQGPGMEVQSGVAARVFEVMTSKGIALKAITTSETKISYIIPEKDRLVAIEAIKTTFGI
;
A
#
# COMPACT_ATOMS: atom_id res chain seq x y z
N MET A 1 5.69 3.48 -25.30
CA MET A 1 5.04 2.20 -24.95
C MET A 1 6.04 1.38 -24.16
N ILE A 2 5.58 0.74 -23.09
CA ILE A 2 6.35 -0.19 -22.27
C ILE A 2 6.43 -1.52 -23.02
N LYS A 3 7.64 -1.98 -23.31
CA LYS A 3 7.89 -3.22 -24.05
C LYS A 3 7.96 -4.38 -23.06
N ILE A 4 7.12 -5.39 -23.23
CA ILE A 4 7.12 -6.56 -22.36
C ILE A 4 7.50 -7.84 -23.08
N LEU A 5 8.18 -8.72 -22.35
CA LEU A 5 8.41 -10.10 -22.72
C LEU A 5 7.52 -10.99 -21.86
N ILE A 6 6.77 -11.91 -22.47
CA ILE A 6 5.92 -12.86 -21.75
C ILE A 6 6.63 -14.21 -21.66
N TYR A 7 7.01 -14.61 -20.44
CA TYR A 7 7.60 -15.92 -20.16
C TYR A 7 6.48 -16.92 -19.82
N GLY A 8 6.38 -18.00 -20.58
CA GLY A 8 5.22 -18.91 -20.58
C GLY A 8 4.08 -18.43 -21.50
N CYS A 9 4.40 -17.81 -22.65
CA CYS A 9 3.40 -17.22 -23.53
C CYS A 9 2.41 -18.23 -24.15
N GLY A 10 2.78 -19.51 -24.26
CA GLY A 10 1.91 -20.56 -24.78
C GLY A 10 0.82 -21.01 -23.80
N GLY A 11 0.99 -20.73 -22.51
CA GLY A 11 -0.01 -21.06 -21.49
C GLY A 11 -1.29 -20.22 -21.57
N THR A 12 -2.35 -20.68 -20.92
CA THR A 12 -3.64 -19.96 -20.92
C THR A 12 -3.51 -18.53 -20.39
N MET A 13 -2.72 -18.32 -19.32
CA MET A 13 -2.50 -16.98 -18.77
C MET A 13 -1.64 -16.10 -19.68
N GLY A 14 -0.59 -16.66 -20.29
CA GLY A 14 0.25 -15.94 -21.25
C GLY A 14 -0.55 -15.42 -22.44
N GLN A 15 -1.46 -16.22 -22.99
CA GLN A 15 -2.35 -15.81 -24.09
C GLN A 15 -3.35 -14.73 -23.65
N VAL A 16 -3.96 -14.86 -22.47
CA VAL A 16 -4.86 -13.82 -21.94
C VAL A 16 -4.12 -12.50 -21.74
N LEU A 17 -2.91 -12.53 -21.18
CA LEU A 17 -2.06 -11.35 -21.00
C LEU A 17 -1.69 -10.72 -22.35
N ALA A 18 -1.26 -11.52 -23.32
CA ALA A 18 -0.91 -11.04 -24.66
C ALA A 18 -2.07 -10.32 -25.35
N ASN A 19 -3.28 -10.89 -25.28
CA ASN A 19 -4.48 -10.30 -25.86
C ASN A 19 -4.87 -8.99 -25.16
N MET A 20 -4.76 -8.93 -23.83
CA MET A 20 -5.05 -7.70 -23.09
C MET A 20 -4.00 -6.61 -23.33
N ALA A 21 -2.73 -6.99 -23.46
CA ALA A 21 -1.65 -6.05 -23.78
C ALA A 21 -1.84 -5.43 -25.18
N GLN A 22 -2.31 -6.17 -26.17
CA GLN A 22 -2.62 -5.62 -27.50
C GLN A 22 -3.73 -4.55 -27.48
N ALA A 23 -4.67 -4.66 -26.54
CA ALA A 23 -5.73 -3.68 -26.36
C ALA A 23 -5.28 -2.46 -25.54
N ALA A 24 -4.11 -2.51 -24.89
CA ALA A 24 -3.57 -1.41 -24.12
C ALA A 24 -2.82 -0.42 -25.05
N SER A 25 -3.03 0.87 -24.85
CA SER A 25 -2.38 1.91 -25.65
C SER A 25 -0.92 2.17 -25.25
N ASP A 26 -0.52 1.71 -24.07
CA ASP A 26 0.75 2.03 -23.44
C ASP A 26 1.71 0.84 -23.32
N ILE A 27 1.27 -0.39 -23.63
CA ILE A 27 2.05 -1.63 -23.49
C ILE A 27 2.15 -2.35 -24.83
N GLU A 28 3.34 -2.86 -25.15
CA GLU A 28 3.62 -3.63 -26.37
C GLU A 28 4.26 -4.97 -26.02
N VAL A 29 3.72 -6.08 -26.53
CA VAL A 29 4.38 -7.40 -26.40
C VAL A 29 5.39 -7.56 -27.51
N VAL A 30 6.68 -7.51 -27.17
CA VAL A 30 7.78 -7.56 -28.16
C VAL A 30 8.32 -8.97 -28.40
N ALA A 31 8.13 -9.87 -27.44
CA ALA A 31 8.58 -11.25 -27.52
C ALA A 31 7.83 -12.16 -26.53
N GLY A 32 7.78 -13.45 -26.84
CA GLY A 32 7.38 -14.51 -25.92
C GLY A 32 8.52 -15.51 -25.71
N VAL A 33 8.52 -16.19 -24.56
CA VAL A 33 9.38 -17.35 -24.32
C VAL A 33 8.51 -18.52 -23.92
N ASP A 34 8.58 -19.60 -24.70
CA ASP A 34 7.92 -20.87 -24.39
C ASP A 34 8.58 -21.99 -25.23
N PRO A 35 9.18 -23.02 -24.60
CA PRO A 35 9.95 -24.04 -25.31
C PRO A 35 9.08 -24.98 -26.17
N VAL A 36 7.76 -25.01 -25.97
CA VAL A 36 6.84 -25.93 -26.67
C VAL A 36 5.81 -25.20 -27.53
N ALA A 37 5.84 -23.87 -27.57
CA ALA A 37 4.89 -23.09 -28.34
C ALA A 37 5.22 -23.09 -29.84
N ASP A 38 4.19 -23.18 -30.67
CA ASP A 38 4.30 -22.88 -32.09
C ASP A 38 4.43 -21.36 -32.29
N ALA A 39 5.63 -20.90 -32.65
CA ALA A 39 5.92 -19.49 -32.85
C ALA A 39 5.02 -18.82 -33.90
N THR A 40 4.45 -19.57 -34.84
CA THR A 40 3.55 -19.02 -35.88
C THR A 40 2.16 -18.65 -35.35
N ALA A 41 1.80 -19.14 -34.16
CA ALA A 41 0.51 -18.86 -33.53
C ALA A 41 0.46 -17.49 -32.81
N PHE A 42 1.56 -16.73 -32.79
CA PHE A 42 1.68 -15.48 -32.05
C PHE A 42 2.00 -14.30 -32.97
N PRO A 43 1.48 -13.10 -32.68
CA PRO A 43 1.78 -11.89 -33.46
C PRO A 43 3.15 -11.27 -33.12
N PHE A 44 3.94 -11.93 -32.29
CA PHE A 44 5.28 -11.53 -31.85
C PHE A 44 6.21 -12.75 -31.88
N PRO A 45 7.55 -12.55 -31.99
CA PRO A 45 8.50 -13.66 -32.01
C PRO A 45 8.49 -14.43 -30.69
N VAL A 46 8.52 -15.76 -30.79
CA VAL A 46 8.61 -16.67 -29.65
C VAL A 46 9.94 -17.41 -29.67
N TYR A 47 10.63 -17.42 -28.53
CA TYR A 47 11.92 -18.07 -28.34
C TYR A 47 11.77 -19.27 -27.41
N ALA A 48 12.62 -20.29 -27.57
CA ALA A 48 12.62 -21.43 -26.66
C ALA A 48 13.19 -21.08 -25.27
N GLU A 49 14.14 -20.14 -25.23
CA GLU A 49 14.86 -19.73 -24.02
C GLU A 49 15.02 -18.21 -23.98
N LEU A 50 15.01 -17.62 -22.79
CA LEU A 50 15.13 -16.18 -22.58
C LEU A 50 16.46 -15.61 -23.12
N ASP A 51 17.54 -16.38 -23.01
CA ASP A 51 18.87 -15.96 -23.46
C ASP A 51 18.94 -15.74 -24.98
N SER A 52 18.16 -16.52 -25.74
CA SER A 52 18.07 -16.46 -27.20
C SER A 52 17.28 -15.25 -27.71
N CYS A 53 16.54 -14.55 -26.84
CA CYS A 53 15.76 -13.39 -27.23
C CYS A 53 16.68 -12.21 -27.59
N ASP A 54 16.59 -11.75 -28.84
CA ASP A 54 17.33 -10.61 -29.38
C ASP A 54 16.55 -9.29 -29.29
N LYS A 55 15.30 -9.32 -28.80
CA LYS A 55 14.45 -8.13 -28.65
C LYS A 55 14.79 -7.38 -27.37
N THR A 56 14.69 -6.05 -27.46
CA THR A 56 14.74 -5.15 -26.30
C THR A 56 13.38 -5.11 -25.63
N PHE A 57 13.34 -5.36 -24.32
CA PHE A 57 12.15 -5.27 -23.48
C PHE A 57 12.47 -4.50 -22.20
N ASP A 58 11.45 -3.88 -21.61
CA ASP A 58 11.53 -3.13 -20.37
C ASP A 58 11.18 -3.99 -19.15
N VAL A 59 10.29 -4.99 -19.30
CA VAL A 59 9.82 -5.86 -18.21
C VAL A 59 9.58 -7.29 -18.71
N ILE A 60 9.93 -8.28 -17.89
CA ILE A 60 9.60 -9.70 -18.09
C ILE A 60 8.39 -10.03 -17.23
N VAL A 61 7.36 -10.65 -17.80
CA VAL A 61 6.17 -11.12 -17.08
C VAL A 61 6.09 -12.64 -17.16
N ASP A 62 6.22 -13.30 -16.01
CA ASP A 62 6.26 -14.75 -15.88
C ASP A 62 4.91 -15.33 -15.45
N PHE A 63 4.33 -16.13 -16.34
CA PHE A 63 3.18 -17.00 -16.13
C PHE A 63 3.50 -18.44 -16.57
N SER A 64 4.67 -18.94 -16.17
CA SER A 64 5.16 -20.26 -16.55
C SER A 64 4.92 -21.32 -15.46
N ARG A 65 5.94 -22.11 -15.14
CA ARG A 65 5.91 -23.22 -14.20
C ARG A 65 7.05 -23.07 -13.19
N PRO A 66 6.88 -23.53 -11.94
CA PRO A 66 7.87 -23.31 -10.89
C PRO A 66 9.25 -23.89 -11.24
N GLU A 67 9.32 -24.95 -12.05
CA GLU A 67 10.57 -25.57 -12.47
C GLU A 67 11.42 -24.65 -13.37
N SER A 68 10.81 -23.64 -14.01
CA SER A 68 11.49 -22.69 -14.90
C SER A 68 12.15 -21.52 -14.16
N LEU A 69 11.92 -21.38 -12.84
CA LEU A 69 12.37 -20.23 -12.06
C LEU A 69 13.88 -20.00 -12.14
N GLY A 70 14.68 -21.06 -12.05
CA GLY A 70 16.13 -20.97 -12.02
C GLY A 70 16.71 -20.32 -13.29
N ASP A 71 16.24 -20.76 -14.46
CA ASP A 71 16.70 -20.23 -15.75
C ASP A 71 16.14 -18.83 -16.00
N LEU A 72 14.90 -18.58 -15.57
CA LEU A 72 14.28 -17.27 -15.62
C LEU A 72 15.05 -16.22 -14.80
N LEU A 73 15.41 -16.52 -13.55
CA LEU A 73 16.18 -15.59 -12.70
C LEU A 73 17.55 -15.27 -13.29
N LYS A 74 18.27 -16.29 -13.78
CA LYS A 74 19.58 -16.11 -14.43
C LYS A 74 19.48 -15.27 -15.70
N GLY A 75 18.51 -15.57 -16.57
CA GLY A 75 18.28 -14.84 -17.81
C GLY A 75 17.85 -13.40 -17.56
N ALA A 76 16.96 -13.18 -16.58
CA ALA A 76 16.54 -11.82 -16.17
C ALA A 76 17.74 -11.00 -15.68
N LEU A 77 18.60 -11.58 -14.84
CA LEU A 77 19.83 -10.93 -14.36
C LEU A 77 20.78 -10.55 -15.50
N LYS A 78 21.00 -11.46 -16.45
CA LYS A 78 21.85 -11.21 -17.62
C LYS A 78 21.30 -10.11 -18.53
N LYS A 79 19.98 -10.09 -18.74
CA LYS A 79 19.30 -9.09 -19.57
C LYS A 79 19.00 -7.78 -18.83
N LYS A 80 19.19 -7.75 -17.50
CA LYS A 80 18.92 -6.61 -16.60
C LYS A 80 17.48 -6.07 -16.69
N GLY A 81 16.53 -6.94 -17.00
CA GLY A 81 15.12 -6.55 -17.12
C GLY A 81 14.36 -6.82 -15.82
N PRO A 82 13.64 -5.83 -15.24
CA PRO A 82 12.65 -6.06 -14.19
C PRO A 82 11.82 -7.30 -14.44
N LEU A 83 11.60 -8.12 -13.43
CA LEU A 83 10.92 -9.40 -13.56
C LEU A 83 9.72 -9.50 -12.61
N ILE A 84 8.55 -9.78 -13.19
CA ILE A 84 7.29 -10.03 -12.51
C ILE A 84 7.02 -11.54 -12.50
N ILE A 85 6.98 -12.14 -11.33
CA ILE A 85 6.76 -13.56 -11.09
C ILE A 85 5.32 -13.76 -10.60
N ALA A 86 4.45 -14.24 -11.49
CA ALA A 86 3.08 -14.66 -11.16
C ALA A 86 2.95 -16.18 -10.97
N THR A 87 4.01 -16.93 -11.26
CA THR A 87 4.07 -18.39 -11.09
C THR A 87 3.92 -18.77 -9.62
N THR A 88 3.09 -19.78 -9.36
CA THR A 88 2.84 -20.33 -8.03
C THR A 88 3.54 -21.68 -7.84
N GLY A 89 3.59 -22.19 -6.61
CA GLY A 89 4.20 -23.49 -6.30
C GLY A 89 5.70 -23.45 -6.00
N HIS A 90 6.28 -22.27 -5.81
CA HIS A 90 7.68 -22.10 -5.39
C HIS A 90 7.93 -22.63 -3.98
N THR A 91 9.01 -23.39 -3.83
CA THR A 91 9.53 -23.92 -2.56
C THR A 91 10.07 -22.80 -1.66
N THR A 92 10.43 -23.14 -0.42
CA THR A 92 11.08 -22.18 0.50
C THR A 92 12.44 -21.73 -0.05
N GLU A 93 13.18 -22.65 -0.66
CA GLU A 93 14.47 -22.43 -1.31
C GLU A 93 14.31 -21.52 -2.53
N ASP A 94 13.26 -21.72 -3.34
CA ASP A 94 12.93 -20.85 -4.47
C ASP A 94 12.64 -19.41 -4.00
N LYS A 95 11.83 -19.26 -2.96
CA LYS A 95 11.51 -17.95 -2.37
C LYS A 95 12.76 -17.25 -1.82
N ALA A 96 13.67 -18.01 -1.21
CA ALA A 96 14.95 -17.47 -0.75
C ALA A 96 15.81 -17.01 -1.93
N SER A 97 15.88 -17.80 -3.01
CA SER A 97 16.59 -17.44 -4.24
C SER A 97 16.03 -16.15 -4.85
N ILE A 98 14.71 -16.02 -4.97
CA ILE A 98 14.05 -14.79 -5.47
C ILE A 98 14.49 -13.57 -4.65
N LYS A 99 14.48 -13.67 -3.32
CA LYS A 99 14.92 -12.56 -2.45
C LYS A 99 16.39 -12.19 -2.67
N THR A 100 17.28 -13.18 -2.83
CA THR A 100 18.70 -12.92 -3.13
C THR A 100 18.87 -12.19 -4.47
N TYR A 101 18.17 -12.60 -5.52
CA TYR A 101 18.25 -11.91 -6.82
C TYR A 101 17.66 -10.50 -6.75
N ALA A 102 16.71 -10.26 -5.85
CA ALA A 102 16.07 -8.95 -5.68
C ALA A 102 17.07 -7.87 -5.22
N GLU A 103 18.17 -8.25 -4.58
CA GLU A 103 19.24 -7.32 -4.19
C GLU A 103 19.92 -6.67 -5.41
N SER A 104 19.91 -7.35 -6.57
CA SER A 104 20.56 -6.90 -7.80
C SER A 104 19.57 -6.55 -8.91
N LEU A 105 18.29 -6.89 -8.75
CA LEU A 105 17.30 -6.77 -9.82
C LEU A 105 15.91 -6.40 -9.27
N PRO A 106 15.12 -5.56 -9.97
CA PRO A 106 13.75 -5.29 -9.54
C PRO A 106 12.89 -6.53 -9.74
N LEU A 107 12.47 -7.16 -8.64
CA LEU A 107 11.65 -8.37 -8.67
C LEU A 107 10.30 -8.12 -8.03
N PHE A 108 9.24 -8.44 -8.77
CA PHE A 108 7.88 -8.41 -8.27
C PHE A 108 7.37 -9.84 -8.13
N GLN A 109 6.82 -10.23 -6.98
CA GLN A 109 6.20 -11.54 -6.82
C GLN A 109 4.77 -11.42 -6.27
N ALA A 110 3.84 -12.13 -6.90
CA ALA A 110 2.48 -12.27 -6.39
C ALA A 110 1.91 -13.65 -6.70
N ALA A 111 1.40 -14.33 -5.68
CA ALA A 111 0.69 -15.60 -5.86
C ALA A 111 -0.70 -15.40 -6.51
N ASN A 112 -1.25 -14.19 -6.42
CA ASN A 112 -2.49 -13.81 -7.07
C ASN A 112 -2.39 -12.35 -7.56
N MET A 113 -2.53 -12.16 -8.87
CA MET A 113 -2.45 -10.84 -9.51
C MET A 113 -3.77 -10.06 -9.44
N SER A 114 -4.86 -10.61 -8.88
CA SER A 114 -6.11 -9.85 -8.74
C SER A 114 -5.96 -8.76 -7.67
N LEU A 115 -6.13 -7.50 -8.07
CA LEU A 115 -6.25 -6.37 -7.13
C LEU A 115 -7.33 -6.61 -6.07
N GLY A 116 -8.48 -7.15 -6.48
CA GLY A 116 -9.60 -7.45 -5.59
C GLY A 116 -9.28 -8.49 -4.52
N ILE A 117 -8.50 -9.53 -4.84
CA ILE A 117 -8.06 -10.52 -3.84
C ILE A 117 -7.05 -9.93 -2.87
N ASN A 118 -6.13 -9.10 -3.34
CA ASN A 118 -5.15 -8.46 -2.46
C ASN A 118 -5.84 -7.46 -1.51
N LEU A 119 -6.77 -6.64 -2.01
CA LEU A 119 -7.60 -5.79 -1.17
C LEU A 119 -8.45 -6.60 -0.17
N MET A 120 -9.06 -7.70 -0.63
CA MET A 120 -9.80 -8.61 0.25
C MET A 120 -8.91 -9.11 1.38
N SER A 121 -7.65 -9.47 1.10
CA SER A 121 -6.66 -9.90 2.09
C SER A 121 -6.45 -8.85 3.19
N ASP A 122 -6.30 -7.58 2.83
CA ASP A 122 -6.14 -6.48 3.79
C ASP A 122 -7.42 -6.27 4.63
N LEU A 123 -8.59 -6.35 3.99
CA LEU A 123 -9.88 -6.19 4.65
C LEU A 123 -10.16 -7.32 5.65
N ILE A 124 -9.89 -8.58 5.30
CA ILE A 124 -10.09 -9.71 6.20
C ILE A 124 -9.08 -9.70 7.34
N HIS A 125 -7.84 -9.27 7.12
CA HIS A 125 -6.86 -9.10 8.20
C HIS A 125 -7.38 -8.08 9.22
N LYS A 126 -7.83 -6.92 8.74
CA LYS A 126 -8.39 -5.87 9.59
C LYS A 126 -9.66 -6.32 10.31
N ALA A 127 -10.57 -7.01 9.61
CA ALA A 127 -11.77 -7.58 10.21
C ALA A 127 -11.40 -8.57 11.33
N ALA A 128 -10.47 -9.50 11.08
CA ALA A 128 -9.99 -10.45 12.07
C ALA A 128 -9.37 -9.77 13.30
N SER A 129 -8.54 -8.74 13.10
CA SER A 129 -7.94 -7.98 14.20
C SER A 129 -8.97 -7.23 15.06
N VAL A 130 -10.07 -6.75 14.46
CA VAL A 130 -11.11 -5.99 15.18
C VAL A 130 -12.11 -6.91 15.87
N LEU A 131 -12.57 -7.94 15.17
CA LEU A 131 -13.60 -8.86 15.67
C LEU A 131 -13.03 -9.87 16.68
N GLY A 132 -11.75 -10.22 16.55
CA GLY A 132 -11.03 -11.05 17.51
C GLY A 132 -11.64 -12.45 17.66
N GLU A 133 -11.50 -13.02 18.87
CA GLU A 133 -11.98 -14.38 19.17
C GLU A 133 -13.49 -14.46 19.40
N HIS A 134 -14.21 -13.35 19.33
CA HIS A 134 -15.67 -13.32 19.48
C HIS A 134 -16.41 -13.81 18.24
N TYR A 135 -15.70 -13.99 17.13
CA TYR A 135 -16.25 -14.39 15.85
C TYR A 135 -15.61 -15.68 15.36
N ASP A 136 -16.46 -16.62 14.97
CA ASP A 136 -16.05 -17.81 14.25
C ASP A 136 -15.66 -17.44 12.81
N VAL A 137 -14.52 -17.95 12.34
CA VAL A 137 -14.00 -17.66 11.00
C VAL A 137 -14.15 -18.87 10.09
N GLU A 138 -14.86 -18.70 8.99
CA GLU A 138 -15.05 -19.72 7.95
C GLU A 138 -14.65 -19.17 6.58
N ILE A 139 -13.94 -19.98 5.80
CA ILE A 139 -13.52 -19.65 4.43
C ILE A 139 -14.20 -20.62 3.48
N ILE A 140 -14.90 -20.09 2.48
CA ILE A 140 -15.56 -20.88 1.45
C ILE A 140 -14.96 -20.47 0.11
N GLU A 141 -14.40 -21.45 -0.61
CA GLU A 141 -13.89 -21.25 -1.97
C GLU A 141 -14.64 -22.12 -2.98
N LYS A 142 -14.86 -21.58 -4.19
CA LYS A 142 -15.54 -22.29 -5.27
C LYS A 142 -14.74 -22.16 -6.56
N HIS A 143 -14.51 -23.29 -7.23
CA HIS A 143 -13.80 -23.35 -8.51
C HIS A 143 -14.41 -24.39 -9.45
N HIS A 144 -13.98 -24.38 -10.70
CA HIS A 144 -14.38 -25.31 -11.74
C HIS A 144 -14.05 -26.77 -11.37
N ASN A 145 -14.75 -27.70 -12.01
CA ASN A 145 -14.62 -29.14 -11.75
C ASN A 145 -13.24 -29.73 -12.12
N LEU A 146 -12.46 -29.07 -12.97
CA LEU A 146 -11.10 -29.51 -13.34
C LEU A 146 -10.00 -29.11 -12.34
N LYS A 147 -10.30 -28.32 -11.31
CA LYS A 147 -9.28 -27.85 -10.36
C LYS A 147 -8.90 -28.99 -9.40
N LYS A 148 -7.62 -29.39 -9.42
CA LYS A 148 -7.11 -30.57 -8.71
C LYS A 148 -6.80 -30.31 -7.24
N ASP A 149 -6.23 -29.15 -6.93
CA ASP A 149 -5.89 -28.74 -5.56
C ASP A 149 -7.16 -28.33 -4.81
N ALA A 150 -7.26 -28.70 -3.54
CA ALA A 150 -8.32 -28.29 -2.62
C ALA A 150 -7.79 -28.31 -1.17
N PRO A 151 -7.93 -27.22 -0.40
CA PRO A 151 -8.38 -25.88 -0.81
C PRO A 151 -7.44 -25.21 -1.84
N SER A 152 -7.95 -24.20 -2.54
CA SER A 152 -7.14 -23.40 -3.46
C SER A 152 -5.98 -22.68 -2.74
N GLY A 153 -4.87 -22.43 -3.43
CA GLY A 153 -3.76 -21.64 -2.88
C GLY A 153 -4.17 -20.26 -2.36
N THR A 154 -5.13 -19.59 -2.99
CA THR A 154 -5.68 -18.32 -2.48
C THR A 154 -6.46 -18.53 -1.18
N ALA A 155 -7.21 -19.61 -1.00
CA ALA A 155 -7.87 -19.89 0.27
C ALA A 155 -6.87 -20.10 1.42
N TYR A 156 -5.76 -20.80 1.17
CA TYR A 156 -4.67 -20.91 2.13
C TYR A 156 -4.04 -19.55 2.47
N GLN A 157 -3.79 -18.70 1.46
CA GLN A 157 -3.25 -17.36 1.66
C GLN A 157 -4.18 -16.49 2.53
N LEU A 158 -5.49 -16.54 2.27
CA LEU A 158 -6.49 -15.82 3.06
C LEU A 158 -6.54 -16.37 4.50
N ALA A 159 -6.47 -17.68 4.68
CA ALA A 159 -6.41 -18.33 6.00
C ALA A 159 -5.16 -17.90 6.79
N GLU A 160 -4.00 -17.91 6.15
CA GLU A 160 -2.73 -17.46 6.75
C GLU A 160 -2.80 -15.98 7.15
N THR A 161 -3.34 -15.14 6.27
CA THR A 161 -3.55 -13.71 6.55
C THR A 161 -4.45 -13.50 7.76
N ILE A 162 -5.55 -14.24 7.86
CA ILE A 162 -6.43 -14.16 9.03
C ILE A 162 -5.69 -14.66 10.29
N ASN A 163 -4.97 -15.77 10.19
CA ASN A 163 -4.28 -16.37 11.34
C ASN A 163 -3.15 -15.48 11.88
N GLN A 164 -2.53 -14.64 11.04
CA GLN A 164 -1.57 -13.62 11.48
C GLN A 164 -2.18 -12.65 12.50
N ALA A 165 -3.44 -12.25 12.33
CA ALA A 165 -4.16 -11.42 13.31
C ALA A 165 -4.35 -12.13 14.66
N PHE A 166 -4.25 -13.45 14.69
CA PHE A 166 -4.32 -14.31 15.88
C PHE A 166 -2.95 -14.86 16.30
N MET A 167 -1.85 -14.22 15.90
CA MET A 167 -0.48 -14.66 16.22
C MET A 167 -0.18 -16.10 15.78
N ASN A 168 -0.82 -16.55 14.69
CA ASN A 168 -0.73 -17.91 14.14
C ASN A 168 -1.15 -19.02 15.11
N SER A 169 -2.05 -18.71 16.05
CA SER A 169 -2.54 -19.67 17.06
C SER A 169 -3.69 -20.57 16.58
N LYS A 170 -4.35 -20.24 15.46
CA LYS A 170 -5.49 -20.99 14.96
C LYS A 170 -5.05 -22.18 14.10
N ASN A 171 -5.82 -23.26 14.16
CA ASN A 171 -5.67 -24.48 13.38
C ASN A 171 -6.61 -24.46 12.18
N TYR A 172 -6.16 -24.96 11.03
CA TYR A 172 -7.03 -25.09 9.85
C TYR A 172 -7.80 -26.41 9.92
N VAL A 173 -9.13 -26.32 9.86
CA VAL A 173 -10.03 -27.49 9.86
C VAL A 173 -10.69 -27.58 8.49
N PHE A 174 -10.55 -28.74 7.87
CA PHE A 174 -11.12 -29.04 6.55
C PHE A 174 -12.20 -30.08 6.72
N ASP A 175 -13.38 -29.83 6.13
CA ASP A 175 -14.56 -30.68 6.27
C ASP A 175 -15.04 -30.83 7.73
N ARG A 176 -16.37 -30.92 7.90
CA ARG A 176 -16.99 -31.10 9.22
C ARG A 176 -17.97 -32.27 9.24
N HIS A 177 -18.17 -32.98 8.11
CA HIS A 177 -19.15 -34.06 7.99
C HIS A 177 -18.98 -35.15 9.06
N THR A 178 -17.74 -35.54 9.38
CA THR A 178 -17.46 -36.59 10.37
C THR A 178 -17.25 -36.07 11.79
N ASN A 179 -17.31 -34.75 12.01
CA ASN A 179 -17.08 -34.14 13.31
C ASN A 179 -18.40 -33.80 13.99
N THR A 180 -18.64 -34.40 15.15
CA THR A 180 -19.86 -34.17 15.95
C THR A 180 -19.63 -33.22 17.11
N GLU A 181 -18.37 -32.83 17.37
CA GLU A 181 -18.03 -31.96 18.49
C GLU A 181 -18.41 -30.50 18.19
N PRO A 182 -18.73 -29.71 19.24
CA PRO A 182 -18.84 -28.26 19.10
C PRO A 182 -17.58 -27.64 18.48
N ARG A 183 -17.77 -26.54 17.75
CA ARG A 183 -16.67 -25.78 17.13
C ARG A 183 -15.68 -25.30 18.19
N SER A 184 -14.39 -25.48 17.91
CA SER A 184 -13.32 -24.92 18.75
C SER A 184 -13.09 -23.46 18.41
N ILE A 185 -12.87 -22.62 19.43
CA ILE A 185 -12.47 -21.22 19.22
C ILE A 185 -11.10 -21.09 18.53
N HIS A 186 -10.31 -22.17 18.50
CA HIS A 186 -8.99 -22.22 17.89
C HIS A 186 -9.00 -22.72 16.44
N GLU A 187 -10.16 -22.86 15.79
CA GLU A 187 -10.22 -23.30 14.40
C GLU A 187 -10.56 -22.16 13.41
N ILE A 188 -10.00 -22.26 12.20
CA ILE A 188 -10.45 -21.58 10.99
C ILE A 188 -10.94 -22.68 10.05
N GLY A 189 -12.24 -22.69 9.76
CA GLY A 189 -12.82 -23.69 8.86
C GLY A 189 -12.59 -23.32 7.40
N ILE A 190 -12.24 -24.29 6.56
CA ILE A 190 -11.98 -24.07 5.13
C ILE A 190 -12.76 -25.10 4.30
N HIS A 191 -13.65 -24.59 3.43
CA HIS A 191 -14.58 -25.37 2.61
C HIS A 191 -14.29 -25.15 1.13
N ALA A 192 -14.15 -26.25 0.39
CA ALA A 192 -13.86 -26.21 -1.04
C ALA A 192 -15.03 -26.79 -1.86
N VAL A 193 -15.52 -26.00 -2.83
CA VAL A 193 -16.56 -26.41 -3.78
C VAL A 193 -15.96 -26.55 -5.17
N ARG A 194 -16.25 -27.66 -5.85
CA ARG A 194 -15.84 -27.91 -7.24
C ARG A 194 -17.07 -28.11 -8.11
N GLY A 195 -17.26 -27.26 -9.12
CA GLY A 195 -18.45 -27.33 -9.96
C GLY A 195 -18.37 -26.49 -11.23
N GLY A 196 -18.84 -27.07 -12.34
CA GLY A 196 -18.97 -26.39 -13.63
C GLY A 196 -17.69 -25.67 -14.08
N THR A 197 -17.85 -24.43 -14.51
CA THR A 197 -16.80 -23.56 -15.07
C THR A 197 -16.46 -22.36 -14.18
N ILE A 198 -16.71 -22.45 -12.87
CA ILE A 198 -16.45 -21.35 -11.92
C ILE A 198 -14.96 -20.99 -11.98
N VAL A 199 -14.64 -19.74 -12.32
CA VAL A 199 -13.24 -19.31 -12.45
C VAL A 199 -12.58 -19.23 -11.07
N GLY A 200 -13.26 -18.64 -10.10
CA GLY A 200 -12.86 -18.60 -8.71
C GLY A 200 -13.78 -17.69 -7.90
N GLU A 201 -14.28 -18.18 -6.78
CA GLU A 201 -15.00 -17.40 -5.76
C GLU A 201 -14.37 -17.68 -4.41
N HIS A 202 -14.16 -16.63 -3.61
CA HIS A 202 -13.64 -16.73 -2.26
C HIS A 202 -14.51 -15.88 -1.34
N GLN A 203 -14.96 -16.49 -0.26
CA GLN A 203 -15.75 -15.84 0.77
C GLN A 203 -15.10 -16.12 2.12
N VAL A 204 -14.94 -15.08 2.92
CA VAL A 204 -14.59 -15.17 4.34
C VAL A 204 -15.78 -14.70 5.14
N LEU A 205 -16.20 -15.52 6.09
CA LEU A 205 -17.32 -15.30 6.96
C LEU A 205 -16.80 -15.17 8.39
N PHE A 206 -17.18 -14.08 9.04
CA PHE A 206 -17.01 -13.88 10.47
C PHE A 206 -18.40 -13.98 11.10
N ALA A 207 -18.69 -15.07 11.80
CA ALA A 207 -19.96 -15.30 12.49
C ALA A 207 -19.85 -14.96 13.98
N GLY A 208 -20.62 -13.98 14.43
CA GLY A 208 -20.76 -13.62 15.83
C GLY A 208 -22.14 -14.00 16.37
N THR A 209 -22.45 -13.56 17.59
CA THR A 209 -23.80 -13.70 18.15
C THR A 209 -24.76 -12.76 17.44
N ASP A 210 -25.79 -13.31 16.79
CA ASP A 210 -26.86 -12.58 16.10
C ASP A 210 -26.42 -11.70 14.91
N GLU A 211 -25.17 -11.81 14.44
CA GLU A 211 -24.68 -11.12 13.26
C GLU A 211 -23.60 -11.91 12.50
N ILE A 212 -23.50 -11.66 11.20
CA ILE A 212 -22.49 -12.25 10.33
C ILE A 212 -21.94 -11.16 9.42
N LEU A 213 -20.62 -11.01 9.40
CA LEU A 213 -19.91 -10.20 8.41
C LEU A 213 -19.31 -11.11 7.34
N GLU A 214 -19.66 -10.85 6.08
CA GLU A 214 -19.12 -11.57 4.94
C GLU A 214 -18.30 -10.66 4.04
N ILE A 215 -17.12 -11.12 3.64
CA ILE A 215 -16.28 -10.47 2.62
C ILE A 215 -16.09 -11.48 1.49
N ARG A 216 -16.52 -11.10 0.27
CA ARG A 216 -16.54 -11.98 -0.90
C ARG A 216 -15.85 -11.35 -2.11
N HIS A 217 -15.10 -12.17 -2.84
CA HIS A 217 -14.55 -11.86 -4.15
C HIS A 217 -14.97 -12.92 -5.19
N ASN A 218 -15.44 -12.44 -6.35
CA ASN A 218 -15.83 -13.27 -7.48
C ASN A 218 -14.99 -12.92 -8.72
N ALA A 219 -14.21 -13.87 -9.22
CA ALA A 219 -13.55 -13.76 -10.52
C ALA A 219 -14.49 -14.29 -11.61
N TYR A 220 -14.85 -13.44 -12.57
CA TYR A 220 -15.68 -13.84 -13.72
C TYR A 220 -14.88 -14.34 -14.92
N SER A 221 -13.60 -13.97 -15.01
CA SER A 221 -12.70 -14.40 -16.08
C SER A 221 -11.25 -14.33 -15.62
N LYS A 222 -10.34 -14.99 -16.35
CA LYS A 222 -8.89 -14.90 -16.10
C LYS A 222 -8.30 -13.52 -16.43
N GLN A 223 -9.08 -12.63 -17.04
CA GLN A 223 -8.64 -11.28 -17.38
C GLN A 223 -8.32 -10.45 -16.14
N VAL A 224 -8.94 -10.74 -14.99
CA VAL A 224 -8.64 -10.02 -13.73
C VAL A 224 -7.18 -10.16 -13.30
N PHE A 225 -6.57 -11.32 -13.56
CA PHE A 225 -5.17 -11.58 -13.21
C PHE A 225 -4.22 -10.94 -14.22
N ALA A 226 -4.58 -10.94 -15.51
CA ALA A 226 -3.81 -10.23 -16.52
C ALA A 226 -3.91 -8.71 -16.35
N ALA A 227 -5.06 -8.17 -15.93
CA ALA A 227 -5.23 -6.76 -15.61
C ALA A 227 -4.25 -6.31 -14.51
N GLY A 228 -4.18 -7.04 -13.40
CA GLY A 228 -3.23 -6.74 -12.34
C GLY A 228 -1.77 -6.97 -12.73
N ALA A 229 -1.47 -7.95 -13.59
CA ALA A 229 -0.12 -8.10 -14.14
C ALA A 229 0.29 -6.90 -15.03
N LEU A 230 -0.64 -6.35 -15.82
CA LEU A 230 -0.38 -5.12 -16.60
C LEU A 230 -0.22 -3.89 -15.70
N GLN A 231 -0.90 -3.82 -14.55
CA GLN A 231 -0.64 -2.80 -13.53
C GLN A 231 0.76 -2.99 -12.93
N ALA A 232 1.14 -4.22 -12.58
CA ALA A 232 2.47 -4.53 -12.08
C ALA A 232 3.57 -4.17 -13.10
N VAL A 233 3.32 -4.37 -14.40
CA VAL A 233 4.22 -3.90 -15.48
C VAL A 233 4.46 -2.41 -15.37
N ARG A 234 3.39 -1.60 -15.27
CA ARG A 234 3.50 -0.14 -15.15
C ARG A 234 4.24 0.26 -13.89
N PHE A 235 3.95 -0.40 -12.78
CA PHE A 235 4.60 -0.18 -11.49
C PHE A 235 6.10 -0.50 -11.53
N MET A 236 6.51 -1.56 -12.23
CA MET A 236 7.90 -2.02 -12.23
C MET A 236 8.85 -1.21 -13.12
N VAL A 237 8.32 -0.43 -14.07
CA VAL A 237 9.16 0.42 -14.93
C VAL A 237 9.89 1.46 -14.09
N GLY A 238 11.22 1.49 -14.19
CA GLY A 238 12.07 2.46 -13.48
C GLY A 238 12.29 2.16 -12.00
N LYS A 239 11.81 1.02 -11.47
CA LYS A 239 12.11 0.60 -10.09
C LYS A 239 13.59 0.23 -9.95
N SER A 240 14.15 0.58 -8.78
CA SER A 240 15.47 0.12 -8.37
C SER A 240 15.45 -1.37 -8.02
N PRO A 241 16.63 -2.03 -7.92
CA PRO A 241 16.72 -3.36 -7.33
C PRO A 241 15.98 -3.43 -5.99
N GLY A 242 15.15 -4.45 -5.84
CA GLY A 242 14.31 -4.64 -4.67
C GLY A 242 13.28 -5.74 -4.88
N TYR A 243 12.72 -6.22 -3.77
CA TYR A 243 11.62 -7.18 -3.77
C TYR A 243 10.31 -6.42 -3.57
N TYR A 244 9.40 -6.57 -4.53
CA TYR A 244 8.13 -5.89 -4.60
C TYR A 244 6.96 -6.89 -4.67
N THR A 245 5.80 -6.45 -4.24
CA THR A 245 4.58 -7.25 -4.15
C THR A 245 3.37 -6.43 -4.58
N MET A 246 2.21 -7.08 -4.70
CA MET A 246 0.94 -6.38 -4.90
C MET A 246 0.66 -5.34 -3.81
N LYS A 247 1.10 -5.59 -2.57
CA LYS A 247 0.92 -4.64 -1.46
C LYS A 247 1.69 -3.34 -1.73
N ASP A 248 2.92 -3.45 -2.22
CA ASP A 248 3.75 -2.27 -2.55
C ASP A 248 3.13 -1.47 -3.69
N MET A 249 2.62 -2.16 -4.72
CA MET A 249 1.92 -1.52 -5.84
C MET A 249 0.65 -0.79 -5.38
N ILE A 250 -0.19 -1.44 -4.59
CA ILE A 250 -1.45 -0.86 -4.08
C ILE A 250 -1.16 0.34 -3.17
N ALA A 251 -0.14 0.22 -2.32
CA ALA A 251 0.26 1.29 -1.42
C ALA A 251 0.78 2.51 -2.19
N GLU A 252 1.53 2.31 -3.27
CA GLU A 252 2.02 3.40 -4.11
C GLU A 252 0.90 4.07 -4.91
N GLU A 253 -0.11 3.34 -5.37
CA GLU A 253 -1.31 3.93 -5.96
C GLU A 253 -2.17 4.69 -4.91
N SER A 254 -1.98 4.39 -3.62
CA SER A 254 -2.72 4.96 -2.50
C SER A 254 -1.82 5.82 -1.57
N THR A 255 -0.77 6.47 -2.10
CA THR A 255 0.19 7.26 -1.31
C THR A 255 -0.53 8.27 -0.43
N ILE A 256 -1.40 9.08 -1.03
CA ILE A 256 -2.27 10.03 -0.33
C ILE A 256 -3.68 9.68 -0.79
N THR A 257 -4.59 9.45 0.14
CA THR A 257 -6.00 9.15 -0.15
C THR A 257 -6.93 10.24 0.34
N HIS A 258 -6.47 11.06 1.29
CA HIS A 258 -7.24 12.13 1.90
C HIS A 258 -6.42 13.41 1.94
N MET A 259 -7.09 14.52 1.65
CA MET A 259 -6.55 15.85 1.86
C MET A 259 -7.60 16.69 2.59
N TYR A 260 -7.19 17.32 3.69
CA TYR A 260 -7.99 18.24 4.47
C TYR A 260 -7.36 19.63 4.39
N THR A 261 -8.20 20.65 4.31
CA THR A 261 -7.77 22.05 4.35
C THR A 261 -8.56 22.82 5.38
N SER A 262 -7.90 23.67 6.15
CA SER A 262 -8.53 24.56 7.12
C SER A 262 -7.91 25.94 7.05
N ASP A 263 -8.77 26.94 6.85
CA ASP A 263 -8.43 28.36 6.96
C ASP A 263 -8.89 28.94 8.31
N GLU A 264 -9.53 28.12 9.14
CA GLU A 264 -10.05 28.54 10.45
C GLU A 264 -9.02 28.36 11.56
N GLU A 265 -7.74 28.24 11.21
CA GLU A 265 -6.63 28.09 12.15
C GLU A 265 -5.70 29.30 12.11
N ALA A 266 -4.95 29.49 13.20
CA ALA A 266 -3.83 30.41 13.29
C ALA A 266 -2.61 29.65 13.80
N LEU A 267 -1.42 29.96 13.27
CA LEU A 267 -0.15 29.44 13.76
C LEU A 267 0.36 30.37 14.84
N VAL A 268 0.61 29.84 16.03
CA VAL A 268 1.30 30.54 17.11
C VAL A 268 2.70 29.97 17.22
N SER A 269 3.70 30.84 17.20
CA SER A 269 5.11 30.49 17.37
C SER A 269 5.66 31.24 18.57
N MET A 270 6.19 30.49 19.53
CA MET A 270 6.83 30.99 20.73
C MET A 270 8.30 30.64 20.69
N ASP A 271 9.17 31.63 20.92
CA ASP A 271 10.61 31.44 20.93
C ASP A 271 11.24 31.88 22.26
N HIS A 272 12.45 31.38 22.55
CA HIS A 272 13.20 31.64 23.78
C HIS A 272 12.52 31.12 25.06
N ILE A 273 11.76 30.02 24.98
CA ILE A 273 11.14 29.38 26.15
C ILE A 273 12.22 28.64 26.93
N PRO A 274 12.33 28.79 28.27
CA PRO A 274 13.26 28.01 29.07
C PRO A 274 12.99 26.50 28.95
N TYR A 275 14.03 25.70 28.70
CA TYR A 275 13.91 24.25 28.60
C TYR A 275 13.73 23.61 29.99
N ASP A 276 12.48 23.59 30.44
CA ASP A 276 12.06 23.13 31.75
C ASP A 276 10.68 22.47 31.60
N PRO A 277 10.55 21.15 31.83
CA PRO A 277 9.31 20.42 31.59
C PRO A 277 8.11 20.98 32.37
N VAL A 278 8.32 21.49 33.59
CA VAL A 278 7.23 22.04 34.42
C VAL A 278 6.72 23.35 33.81
N LYS A 279 7.65 24.20 33.37
CA LYS A 279 7.33 25.47 32.71
C LYS A 279 6.62 25.26 31.38
N ILE A 280 7.10 24.34 30.55
CA ILE A 280 6.49 23.99 29.26
C ILE A 280 5.08 23.43 29.48
N THR A 281 4.91 22.49 30.42
CA THR A 281 3.61 21.92 30.77
C THR A 281 2.61 23.00 31.20
N ARG A 282 3.08 24.02 31.93
CA ARG A 282 2.23 25.14 32.38
C ARG A 282 1.61 25.91 31.22
N ILE A 283 2.33 26.09 30.11
CA ILE A 283 1.81 26.77 28.90
C ILE A 283 0.57 26.02 28.39
N PHE A 284 0.73 24.73 28.11
CA PHE A 284 -0.34 23.89 27.57
C PHE A 284 -1.50 23.73 28.55
N LYS A 285 -1.23 23.64 29.85
CA LYS A 285 -2.26 23.59 30.88
C LYS A 285 -3.11 24.85 30.89
N THR A 286 -2.50 26.03 30.88
CA THR A 286 -3.25 27.31 30.94
C THR A 286 -4.06 27.54 29.66
N ILE A 287 -3.56 27.12 28.49
CA ILE A 287 -4.35 27.13 27.24
C ILE A 287 -5.54 26.16 27.33
N GLY A 288 -5.30 24.93 27.80
CA GLY A 288 -6.35 23.92 27.96
C GLY A 288 -7.44 24.30 28.98
N GLU A 289 -7.09 25.03 30.04
CA GLU A 289 -8.05 25.59 31.01
C GLU A 289 -9.04 26.58 30.37
N GLN A 290 -8.66 27.23 29.27
CA GLN A 290 -9.55 28.08 28.46
C GLN A 290 -10.33 27.30 27.40
N LYS A 291 -10.23 25.96 27.38
CA LYS A 291 -10.87 25.06 26.40
C LYS A 291 -10.47 25.35 24.95
N ILE A 292 -9.25 25.86 24.75
CA ILE A 292 -8.68 26.11 23.42
C ILE A 292 -8.01 24.81 22.95
N ASN A 293 -8.47 24.28 21.82
CA ASN A 293 -7.87 23.09 21.23
C ASN A 293 -6.57 23.44 20.51
N LEU A 294 -5.55 22.62 20.72
CA LEU A 294 -4.25 22.75 20.07
C LEU A 294 -4.06 21.64 19.03
N ASP A 295 -3.41 21.95 17.92
CA ASP A 295 -2.93 20.97 16.94
C ASP A 295 -1.52 21.37 16.42
N MET A 296 -0.90 20.51 15.62
CA MET A 296 0.43 20.72 15.01
C MET A 296 1.50 21.20 16.01
N ILE A 297 1.50 20.66 17.22
CA ILE A 297 2.51 21.01 18.22
C ILE A 297 3.88 20.52 17.75
N SER A 298 4.82 21.44 17.62
CA SER A 298 6.21 21.19 17.25
C SER A 298 7.13 21.92 18.21
N GLN A 299 8.06 21.18 18.82
CA GLN A 299 9.08 21.72 19.71
C GLN A 299 10.46 21.43 19.11
N THR A 300 11.33 22.44 19.09
CA THR A 300 12.72 22.24 18.70
C THR A 300 13.52 21.49 19.76
N ALA A 301 14.64 20.88 19.36
CA ALA A 301 15.64 20.47 20.33
C ALA A 301 16.13 21.69 21.15
N PRO A 302 16.50 21.50 22.42
CA PRO A 302 16.97 22.60 23.26
C PRO A 302 18.32 23.13 22.74
N VAL A 303 18.40 24.45 22.54
CA VAL A 303 19.62 25.18 22.18
C VAL A 303 19.86 26.25 23.24
N GLN A 304 21.02 26.22 23.89
CA GLN A 304 21.36 27.14 25.00
C GLN A 304 20.26 27.16 26.09
N GLU A 305 19.82 25.98 26.52
CA GLU A 305 18.75 25.78 27.53
C GLU A 305 17.41 26.43 27.17
N LYS A 306 17.15 26.64 25.88
CA LYS A 306 15.89 27.19 25.38
C LYS A 306 15.32 26.33 24.26
N VAL A 307 14.00 26.38 24.12
CA VAL A 307 13.26 25.76 23.03
C VAL A 307 12.36 26.78 22.35
N SER A 308 12.06 26.51 21.09
CA SER A 308 10.96 27.16 20.37
C SER A 308 9.81 26.16 20.26
N ILE A 309 8.59 26.63 20.47
CA ILE A 309 7.38 25.83 20.35
C ILE A 309 6.45 26.53 19.37
N SER A 310 5.97 25.80 18.38
CA SER A 310 4.89 26.26 17.49
C SER A 310 3.71 25.30 17.56
N PHE A 311 2.50 25.82 17.45
CA PHE A 311 1.26 25.05 17.41
C PHE A 311 0.17 25.83 16.69
N THR A 312 -0.86 25.14 16.20
CA THR A 312 -2.05 25.78 15.67
C THR A 312 -3.19 25.78 16.66
N ILE A 313 -4.03 26.80 16.56
CA ILE A 313 -5.28 26.99 17.31
C ILE A 313 -6.38 27.43 16.36
N PRO A 314 -7.67 27.29 16.73
CA PRO A 314 -8.73 27.94 16.00
C PRO A 314 -8.50 29.46 15.93
N ARG A 315 -8.70 30.07 14.77
CA ARG A 315 -8.47 31.50 14.51
C ARG A 315 -9.26 32.40 15.46
N LYS A 316 -10.48 31.98 15.83
CA LYS A 316 -11.33 32.66 16.82
C LYS A 316 -10.70 32.75 18.23
N ASP A 317 -9.75 31.87 18.55
CA ASP A 317 -9.14 31.75 19.88
C ASP A 317 -7.77 32.46 19.96
N VAL A 318 -7.40 33.27 18.96
CA VAL A 318 -6.14 34.02 18.91
C VAL A 318 -6.05 35.04 20.06
N GLU A 319 -7.07 35.86 20.25
CA GLU A 319 -7.08 36.87 21.32
C GLU A 319 -6.91 36.27 22.72
N PRO A 320 -7.72 35.26 23.15
CA PRO A 320 -7.54 34.67 24.47
C PRO A 320 -6.19 33.95 24.60
N THR A 321 -5.71 33.27 23.55
CA THR A 321 -4.37 32.67 23.56
C THR A 321 -3.28 33.72 23.79
N MET A 322 -3.33 34.84 23.06
CA MET A 322 -2.34 35.90 23.22
C MET A 322 -2.37 36.55 24.60
N ALA A 323 -3.54 36.67 25.22
CA ALA A 323 -3.66 37.15 26.60
C ALA A 323 -2.95 36.21 27.59
N ILE A 324 -3.13 34.90 27.42
CA ILE A 324 -2.44 33.86 28.21
C ILE A 324 -0.92 33.96 28.01
N LEU A 325 -0.45 33.97 26.76
CA LEU A 325 0.98 33.96 26.46
C LEU A 325 1.70 35.23 26.92
N LYS A 326 1.04 36.40 26.85
CA LYS A 326 1.55 37.65 27.43
C LYS A 326 1.74 37.55 28.95
N SER A 327 0.92 36.79 29.68
CA SER A 327 1.11 36.59 31.12
C SER A 327 2.43 35.89 31.47
N PHE A 328 2.98 35.09 30.56
CA PHE A 328 4.28 34.44 30.73
C PHE A 328 5.47 35.37 30.48
N GLN A 329 5.30 36.47 29.74
CA GLN A 329 6.40 37.42 29.47
C GLN A 329 6.96 38.04 30.75
N SER A 330 6.13 38.21 31.79
CA SER A 330 6.58 38.66 33.11
C SER A 330 7.57 37.70 33.76
N SER A 331 7.40 36.39 33.55
CA SER A 331 8.30 35.36 34.07
C SER A 331 9.47 35.09 33.12
N TRP A 332 9.27 35.27 31.81
CA TRP A 332 10.24 35.04 30.75
C TRP A 332 10.39 36.30 29.89
N PRO A 333 11.22 37.27 30.30
CA PRO A 333 11.32 38.58 29.63
C PRO A 333 11.81 38.52 28.17
N LYS A 334 12.44 37.40 27.79
CA LYS A 334 12.94 37.17 26.43
C LYS A 334 11.97 36.37 25.55
N LEU A 335 10.81 35.96 26.08
CA LEU A 335 9.79 35.23 25.33
C LEU A 335 9.29 36.09 24.16
N GLN A 336 9.46 35.56 22.96
CA GLN A 336 8.89 36.13 21.74
C GLN A 336 7.69 35.29 21.32
N VAL A 337 6.62 35.95 20.89
CA VAL A 337 5.39 35.29 20.45
C VAL A 337 4.93 35.95 19.16
N ASP A 338 4.88 35.17 18.10
CA ASP A 338 4.39 35.55 16.79
C ASP A 338 3.12 34.76 16.45
N VAL A 339 2.19 35.39 15.75
CA VAL A 339 0.96 34.74 15.29
C VAL A 339 0.75 35.03 13.81
N LEU A 340 0.50 33.98 13.03
CA LEU A 340 0.07 34.08 11.65
C LEU A 340 -1.39 33.64 11.54
N THR A 341 -2.26 34.55 11.11
CA THR A 341 -3.69 34.31 10.95
C THR A 341 -4.09 34.06 9.51
N GLU A 342 -3.46 34.72 8.53
CA GLU A 342 -3.72 34.57 7.08
C GLU A 342 -3.02 33.33 6.51
N ILE A 343 -3.37 32.17 7.07
CA ILE A 343 -2.79 30.89 6.73
C ILE A 343 -3.86 29.89 6.29
N THR A 344 -3.45 28.94 5.46
CA THR A 344 -4.17 27.69 5.25
C THR A 344 -3.32 26.55 5.79
N LYS A 345 -3.92 25.71 6.61
CA LYS A 345 -3.36 24.41 6.95
C LYS A 345 -3.84 23.37 5.96
N ILE A 346 -2.90 22.66 5.35
CA ILE A 346 -3.18 21.49 4.51
C ILE A 346 -2.67 20.25 5.24
N THR A 347 -3.52 19.23 5.30
CA THR A 347 -3.17 17.91 5.81
C THR A 347 -3.36 16.91 4.68
N VAL A 348 -2.30 16.21 4.31
CA VAL A 348 -2.39 15.04 3.43
C VAL A 348 -2.20 13.77 4.24
N GLN A 349 -2.98 12.75 3.94
CA GLN A 349 -2.99 11.48 4.66
C GLN A 349 -3.22 10.31 3.71
N GLY A 350 -2.49 9.22 3.92
CA GLY A 350 -2.72 7.97 3.19
C GLY A 350 -1.93 6.81 3.80
N PRO A 351 -2.47 5.57 3.70
CA PRO A 351 -1.77 4.39 4.19
C PRO A 351 -0.47 4.11 3.41
N GLY A 352 -0.38 4.55 2.15
CA GLY A 352 0.82 4.39 1.34
C GLY A 352 2.04 5.18 1.83
N MET A 353 1.84 6.21 2.67
CA MET A 353 2.94 7.04 3.19
C MET A 353 3.88 6.30 4.14
N GLU A 354 3.40 5.24 4.80
CA GLU A 354 4.21 4.46 5.76
C GLU A 354 5.31 3.66 5.04
N VAL A 355 5.01 3.17 3.85
CA VAL A 355 5.90 2.29 3.08
C VAL A 355 6.62 3.01 1.95
N GLN A 356 6.11 4.16 1.52
CA GLN A 356 6.71 4.94 0.43
C GLN A 356 7.67 6.00 0.97
N SER A 357 8.94 5.86 0.63
CA SER A 357 9.94 6.89 0.90
C SER A 357 9.76 8.11 -0.02
N GLY A 358 10.11 9.31 0.47
CA GLY A 358 10.17 10.54 -0.33
C GLY A 358 8.84 11.27 -0.53
N VAL A 359 7.75 10.86 0.10
CA VAL A 359 6.44 11.56 -0.03
C VAL A 359 6.53 13.02 0.43
N ALA A 360 7.19 13.28 1.57
CA ALA A 360 7.39 14.64 2.05
C ALA A 360 8.20 15.51 1.08
N ALA A 361 9.27 14.94 0.49
CA ALA A 361 10.06 15.64 -0.53
C ALA A 361 9.19 16.03 -1.73
N ARG A 362 8.38 15.10 -2.26
CA ARG A 362 7.44 15.38 -3.35
C ARG A 362 6.45 16.48 -2.99
N VAL A 363 5.85 16.45 -1.79
CA VAL A 363 4.96 17.52 -1.32
C VAL A 363 5.68 18.88 -1.35
N PHE A 364 6.93 18.94 -0.85
CA PHE A 364 7.69 20.20 -0.78
C PHE A 364 8.16 20.68 -2.17
N GLU A 365 8.57 19.77 -3.04
CA GLU A 365 8.94 20.06 -4.43
C GLU A 365 7.75 20.65 -5.20
N VAL A 366 6.55 20.08 -5.03
CA VAL A 366 5.33 20.61 -5.64
C VAL A 366 5.05 22.03 -5.16
N MET A 367 5.10 22.28 -3.84
CA MET A 367 4.89 23.62 -3.29
C MET A 367 5.94 24.61 -3.82
N THR A 368 7.21 24.20 -3.85
CA THR A 368 8.32 25.02 -4.33
C THR A 368 8.19 25.34 -5.81
N SER A 369 7.77 24.36 -6.63
CA SER A 369 7.54 24.55 -8.07
C SER A 369 6.43 25.57 -8.38
N LYS A 370 5.52 25.80 -7.42
CA LYS A 370 4.46 26.80 -7.49
C LYS A 370 4.82 28.11 -6.78
N GLY A 371 6.02 28.22 -6.23
CA GLY A 371 6.47 29.40 -5.47
C GLY A 371 5.77 29.57 -4.12
N ILE A 372 5.20 28.50 -3.56
CA ILE A 372 4.43 28.53 -2.32
C ILE A 372 5.37 28.29 -1.14
N ALA A 373 5.42 29.23 -0.20
CA ALA A 373 6.32 29.17 0.94
C ALA A 373 5.69 28.41 2.12
N LEU A 374 6.30 27.29 2.50
CA LEU A 374 5.89 26.53 3.69
C LEU A 374 6.28 27.29 4.97
N LYS A 375 5.33 27.43 5.91
CA LYS A 375 5.49 28.18 7.17
C LYS A 375 5.77 27.28 8.38
N ALA A 376 5.11 26.13 8.44
CA ALA A 376 5.30 25.12 9.47
C ALA A 376 4.93 23.75 8.92
N ILE A 377 5.57 22.70 9.44
CA ILE A 377 5.39 21.31 8.99
C ILE A 377 5.42 20.40 10.21
N THR A 378 4.49 19.45 10.28
CA THR A 378 4.51 18.31 11.21
C THR A 378 4.17 17.04 10.46
N THR A 379 4.77 15.92 10.85
CA THR A 379 4.64 14.64 10.16
C THR A 379 4.41 13.49 11.14
N SER A 380 3.67 12.48 10.71
CA SER A 380 3.63 11.13 11.26
C SER A 380 3.82 10.12 10.14
N GLU A 381 3.80 8.83 10.45
CA GLU A 381 3.97 7.73 9.47
C GLU A 381 2.94 7.79 8.32
N THR A 382 1.74 8.31 8.57
CA THR A 382 0.64 8.32 7.58
C THR A 382 0.08 9.70 7.27
N LYS A 383 0.63 10.77 7.86
CA LYS A 383 0.08 12.12 7.75
C LYS A 383 1.18 13.18 7.68
N ILE A 384 1.04 14.13 6.76
CA ILE A 384 1.85 15.36 6.72
C ILE A 384 0.89 16.53 6.84
N SER A 385 1.07 17.37 7.86
CA SER A 385 0.35 18.63 8.02
C SER A 385 1.33 19.78 7.80
N TYR A 386 0.94 20.76 6.99
CA TYR A 386 1.78 21.90 6.69
C TYR A 386 0.95 23.16 6.49
N ILE A 387 1.61 24.30 6.68
CA ILE A 387 0.98 25.62 6.65
C ILE A 387 1.52 26.42 5.48
N ILE A 388 0.64 27.05 4.73
CA ILE A 388 0.93 27.96 3.61
C ILE A 388 0.18 29.29 3.79
N PRO A 389 0.54 30.35 3.05
CA PRO A 389 -0.28 31.57 2.98
C PRO A 389 -1.68 31.27 2.42
N GLU A 390 -2.71 31.85 3.00
CA GLU A 390 -4.11 31.59 2.61
C GLU A 390 -4.40 31.88 1.13
N LYS A 391 -3.76 32.91 0.57
CA LYS A 391 -3.85 33.28 -0.85
C LYS A 391 -3.44 32.15 -1.82
N ASP A 392 -2.60 31.21 -1.37
CA ASP A 392 -2.03 30.15 -2.19
C ASP A 392 -2.85 28.84 -2.12
N ARG A 393 -3.93 28.81 -1.31
CA ARG A 393 -4.76 27.63 -1.02
C ARG A 393 -5.16 26.83 -2.26
N LEU A 394 -5.82 27.49 -3.23
CA LEU A 394 -6.37 26.80 -4.40
C LEU A 394 -5.26 26.23 -5.29
N VAL A 395 -4.15 26.96 -5.43
CA VAL A 395 -3.00 26.52 -6.22
C VAL A 395 -2.32 25.32 -5.57
N ALA A 396 -2.18 25.34 -4.24
CA ALA A 396 -1.61 24.22 -3.49
C ALA A 396 -2.47 22.95 -3.60
N ILE A 397 -3.79 23.07 -3.39
CA ILE A 397 -4.74 21.96 -3.51
C ILE A 397 -4.62 21.31 -4.89
N GLU A 398 -4.72 22.10 -5.96
CA GLU A 398 -4.68 21.58 -7.32
C GLU A 398 -3.35 20.90 -7.64
N ALA A 399 -2.25 21.47 -7.17
CA ALA A 399 -0.92 20.92 -7.39
C ALA A 399 -0.72 19.57 -6.69
N ILE A 400 -1.24 19.41 -5.46
CA ILE A 400 -1.22 18.12 -4.75
C ILE A 400 -2.13 17.11 -5.44
N LYS A 401 -3.36 17.49 -5.79
CA LYS A 401 -4.30 16.63 -6.53
C LYS A 401 -3.70 16.07 -7.79
N THR A 402 -3.10 16.94 -8.60
CA THR A 402 -2.43 16.55 -9.84
C THR A 402 -1.25 15.61 -9.59
N THR A 403 -0.43 15.88 -8.57
CA THR A 403 0.81 15.12 -8.33
C THR A 403 0.55 13.74 -7.74
N PHE A 404 -0.51 13.59 -6.95
CA PHE A 404 -0.83 12.35 -6.25
C PHE A 404 -2.09 11.65 -6.76
N GLY A 405 -2.75 12.20 -7.79
CA GLY A 405 -3.91 11.57 -8.43
C GLY A 405 -5.17 11.52 -7.57
N ILE A 406 -5.39 12.54 -6.72
CA ILE A 406 -6.53 12.61 -5.77
C ILE A 406 -7.57 13.68 -6.13
#